data_AF-A0A942CYZ0-F1
#
_entry.id   AF-A0A942CYZ0-F1
#
_cell.length_a   1.000
_cell.length_b   1.000
_cell.length_c   1.000
_cell.angle_alpha   90.00
_cell.angle_beta   90.00
_cell.angle_gamma   90.00
#
_symmetry.space_group_name_H-M   'P 1'
#
loop_
_entity.id
_entity.type
_entity.pdbx_description
1 polymer ?
#
loop_
_entity_poly.entity_id
_entity_poly.type
_entity_poly.pdbx_seq_one_letter_code
_entity_poly.pdbx_strand_id
1 'polypeptide(L)'
;MNAQHEAGVSEDDAELAINNIAEQIGNIEAGIFVMDEGLTSTQQGNLPLLMFQQIFRMCLSWLVLTAVKIEELWRKYGTLATPYTRERMRAALKEISRRGMTDLRNKSVAHILDRNTGKPTTPAQIEEAFKMMTQGNALAFIHWLRHPDDPKAETLSRALRLFRADIMQAFPKASITMPVSTYGTAAGDVEF
;
A
#
# COMPACT_ATOMS: atom_id res chain seq x y z
N MET A 1 -22.52 24.96 6.19
CA MET A 1 -21.10 25.37 6.20
C MET A 1 -20.32 24.34 5.42
N ASN A 2 -19.51 24.75 4.43
CA ASN A 2 -18.69 23.82 3.67
C ASN A 2 -17.63 23.20 4.60
N ALA A 3 -17.54 21.87 4.65
CA ALA A 3 -16.53 21.13 5.43
C ALA A 3 -15.08 21.59 5.15
N GLN A 4 -14.86 22.22 3.98
CA GLN A 4 -13.60 22.87 3.59
C GLN A 4 -13.10 23.90 4.62
N HIS A 5 -13.99 24.68 5.23
CA HIS A 5 -13.60 25.76 6.14
C HIS A 5 -13.33 25.29 7.58
N GLU A 6 -13.85 24.12 7.97
CA GLU A 6 -13.69 23.57 9.33
C GLU A 6 -12.37 22.81 9.51
N ALA A 7 -11.80 22.27 8.42
CA ALA A 7 -10.57 21.47 8.49
C ALA A 7 -9.28 22.27 8.31
N GLY A 8 -9.35 23.53 7.85
CA GLY A 8 -8.15 24.35 7.58
C GLY A 8 -7.26 23.81 6.45
N VAL A 9 -7.78 22.97 5.56
CA VAL A 9 -7.05 22.36 4.44
C VAL A 9 -7.23 23.23 3.18
N SER A 10 -6.13 23.63 2.56
CA SER A 10 -6.14 24.39 1.30
C SER A 10 -6.46 23.51 0.09
N GLU A 11 -6.85 24.11 -1.04
CA GLU A 11 -7.02 23.38 -2.32
C GLU A 11 -5.71 22.68 -2.74
N ASP A 12 -4.56 23.35 -2.56
CA ASP A 12 -3.23 22.79 -2.88
C ASP A 12 -2.89 21.57 -2.01
N ASP A 13 -3.18 21.63 -0.70
CA ASP A 13 -2.98 20.49 0.21
C ASP A 13 -3.90 19.32 -0.15
N ALA A 14 -5.12 19.60 -0.60
CA ALA A 14 -6.07 18.58 -1.04
C ALA A 14 -5.60 17.90 -2.35
N GLU A 15 -5.10 18.67 -3.32
CA GLU A 15 -4.49 18.14 -4.54
C GLU A 15 -3.30 17.24 -4.22
N LEU A 16 -2.40 17.68 -3.33
CA LEU A 16 -1.28 16.87 -2.87
C LEU A 16 -1.76 15.56 -2.22
N ALA A 17 -2.79 15.60 -1.39
CA ALA A 17 -3.36 14.41 -0.75
C ALA A 17 -3.94 13.43 -1.80
N ILE A 18 -4.71 13.93 -2.77
CA ILE A 18 -5.32 13.14 -3.84
C ILE A 18 -4.25 12.39 -4.66
N ASN A 19 -3.16 13.08 -4.99
CA ASN A 19 -2.04 12.52 -5.74
C ASN A 19 -1.25 11.49 -4.92
N ASN A 20 -0.95 11.79 -3.66
CA ASN A 20 -0.27 10.84 -2.78
C ASN A 20 -1.08 9.57 -2.55
N ILE A 21 -2.41 9.68 -2.39
CA ILE A 21 -3.28 8.50 -2.27
C ILE A 21 -3.28 7.70 -3.57
N ALA A 22 -3.32 8.36 -4.74
CA ALA A 22 -3.23 7.69 -6.03
C ALA A 22 -1.91 6.93 -6.20
N GLU A 23 -0.79 7.55 -5.82
CA GLU A 23 0.53 6.91 -5.81
C GLU A 23 0.54 5.68 -4.90
N GLN A 24 -0.01 5.77 -3.69
CA GLN A 24 -0.04 4.61 -2.77
C GLN A 24 -0.91 3.46 -3.29
N ILE A 25 -2.01 3.76 -3.98
CA ILE A 25 -2.81 2.73 -4.68
C ILE A 25 -1.95 2.07 -5.77
N GLY A 26 -1.29 2.87 -6.62
CA GLY A 26 -0.41 2.35 -7.67
C GLY A 26 0.73 1.50 -7.12
N ASN A 27 1.33 1.90 -6.00
CA ASN A 27 2.37 1.15 -5.31
C ASN A 27 1.90 -0.21 -4.81
N ILE A 28 0.67 -0.29 -4.28
CA ILE A 28 0.05 -1.57 -3.89
C ILE A 28 -0.15 -2.45 -5.13
N GLU A 29 -0.71 -1.89 -6.20
CA GLU A 29 -1.02 -2.65 -7.41
C GLU A 29 0.23 -3.16 -8.12
N ALA A 30 1.25 -2.33 -8.27
CA ALA A 30 2.53 -2.72 -8.83
C ALA A 30 3.22 -3.81 -7.99
N GLY A 31 3.20 -3.68 -6.67
CA GLY A 31 3.75 -4.69 -5.77
C GLY A 31 3.08 -6.05 -5.93
N ILE A 32 1.74 -6.08 -6.01
CA ILE A 32 0.96 -7.30 -6.23
C ILE A 32 1.25 -7.89 -7.61
N PHE A 33 1.22 -7.07 -8.65
CA PHE A 33 1.49 -7.50 -10.02
C PHE A 33 2.85 -8.21 -10.14
N VAL A 34 3.91 -7.61 -9.59
CA VAL A 34 5.26 -8.20 -9.62
C VAL A 34 5.32 -9.53 -8.85
N MET A 35 4.59 -9.65 -7.74
CA MET A 35 4.53 -10.91 -6.99
C MET A 35 3.78 -12.01 -7.76
N ASP A 36 2.65 -11.67 -8.39
CA ASP A 36 1.85 -12.62 -9.18
C ASP A 36 2.61 -13.09 -10.44
N GLU A 37 3.26 -12.15 -11.15
CA GLU A 37 4.07 -12.44 -12.34
C GLU A 37 5.30 -13.29 -11.98
N GLY A 38 5.99 -12.94 -10.88
CA GLY A 38 7.11 -13.71 -10.37
C GLY A 38 6.72 -15.13 -9.96
N LEU A 39 5.55 -15.30 -9.33
CA LEU A 39 5.03 -16.61 -8.96
C LEU A 39 4.71 -17.45 -10.20
N THR A 40 4.02 -16.85 -11.16
CA THR A 40 3.65 -17.50 -12.43
C THR A 40 4.89 -17.94 -13.20
N SER A 41 5.87 -17.05 -13.34
CA SER A 41 7.16 -17.33 -13.98
C SER A 41 7.93 -18.45 -13.26
N THR A 42 7.88 -18.50 -11.93
CA THR A 42 8.51 -19.59 -11.15
C THR A 42 7.83 -20.93 -11.39
N GLN A 43 6.49 -20.96 -11.42
CA GLN A 43 5.71 -22.17 -11.69
C GLN A 43 5.95 -22.72 -13.10
N GLN A 44 6.19 -21.85 -14.06
CA GLN A 44 6.53 -22.21 -15.44
C GLN A 44 8.01 -22.62 -15.63
N GLY A 45 8.84 -22.48 -14.60
CA GLY A 45 10.28 -22.77 -14.68
C GLY A 45 11.13 -21.66 -15.33
N ASN A 46 10.54 -20.49 -15.61
CA ASN A 46 11.21 -19.34 -16.21
C ASN A 46 12.01 -18.51 -15.19
N LEU A 47 11.68 -18.63 -13.90
CA LEU A 47 12.33 -17.90 -12.81
C LEU A 47 12.77 -18.87 -11.70
N PRO A 48 14.04 -18.88 -11.28
CA PRO A 48 14.48 -19.72 -10.16
C PRO A 48 13.77 -19.33 -8.85
N LEU A 49 13.36 -20.33 -8.05
CA LEU A 49 12.66 -20.11 -6.79
C LEU A 49 13.42 -19.17 -5.83
N LEU A 50 14.74 -19.31 -5.75
CA LEU A 50 15.58 -18.43 -4.92
C LEU A 50 15.50 -16.97 -5.36
N MET A 51 15.41 -16.71 -6.68
CA MET A 51 15.27 -15.36 -7.21
C MET A 51 13.89 -14.78 -6.88
N PHE A 52 12.83 -15.60 -7.05
CA PHE A 52 11.49 -15.20 -6.66
C PHE A 52 11.38 -14.86 -5.17
N GLN A 53 12.03 -15.62 -4.29
CA GLN A 53 12.06 -15.30 -2.85
C GLN A 53 12.66 -13.90 -2.57
N GLN A 54 13.65 -13.46 -3.34
CA GLN A 54 14.22 -12.12 -3.18
C GLN A 54 13.27 -11.04 -3.72
N ILE A 55 12.67 -11.26 -4.89
CA ILE A 55 11.65 -10.37 -5.46
C ILE A 55 10.49 -10.20 -4.47
N PHE A 56 10.00 -11.31 -3.93
CA PHE A 56 8.92 -11.32 -2.95
C PHE A 56 9.28 -10.49 -1.71
N ARG A 57 10.49 -10.66 -1.15
CA ARG A 57 10.98 -9.83 -0.03
C ARG A 57 11.07 -8.35 -0.37
N MET A 58 11.50 -8.00 -1.58
CA MET A 58 11.54 -6.61 -2.05
C MET A 58 10.14 -6.01 -2.13
N CYS A 59 9.19 -6.72 -2.75
CA CYS A 59 7.79 -6.31 -2.85
C CYS A 59 7.15 -6.15 -1.47
N LEU A 60 7.37 -7.10 -0.54
CA LEU A 60 6.88 -7.00 0.83
C LEU A 60 7.45 -5.78 1.56
N SER A 61 8.75 -5.52 1.42
CA SER A 61 9.41 -4.34 2.03
C SER A 61 8.83 -3.04 1.47
N TRP A 62 8.57 -2.99 0.17
CA TRP A 62 7.91 -1.86 -0.48
C TRP A 62 6.49 -1.64 0.05
N LEU A 63 5.69 -2.70 0.13
CA LEU A 63 4.32 -2.64 0.65
C LEU A 63 4.26 -2.18 2.12
N VAL A 64 5.26 -2.55 2.93
CA VAL A 64 5.41 -2.04 4.29
C VAL A 64 5.61 -0.53 4.31
N LEU A 65 6.47 0.01 3.44
CA LEU A 65 6.68 1.46 3.33
C LEU A 65 5.40 2.17 2.90
N THR A 66 4.70 1.62 1.90
CA THR A 66 3.41 2.14 1.43
C THR A 66 2.36 2.15 2.55
N ALA A 67 2.24 1.07 3.33
CA ALA A 67 1.31 0.99 4.45
C ALA A 67 1.58 2.06 5.52
N VAL A 68 2.83 2.29 5.89
CA VAL A 68 3.19 3.33 6.86
C VAL A 68 2.91 4.74 6.33
N LYS A 69 3.18 5.01 5.04
CA LYS A 69 2.80 6.29 4.40
C LYS A 69 1.28 6.51 4.43
N ILE A 70 0.50 5.45 4.28
CA ILE A 70 -0.98 5.53 4.39
C ILE A 70 -1.41 5.94 5.80
N GLU A 71 -0.76 5.43 6.85
CA GLU A 71 -1.01 5.88 8.23
C GLU A 71 -0.72 7.37 8.42
N GLU A 72 0.39 7.86 7.83
CA GLU A 72 0.78 9.26 7.86
C GLU A 72 -0.21 10.16 7.11
N LEU A 73 -0.62 9.76 5.90
CA LEU A 73 -1.65 10.44 5.10
C LEU A 73 -2.97 10.51 5.85
N TRP A 74 -3.39 9.40 6.46
CA TRP A 74 -4.63 9.35 7.24
C TRP A 74 -4.58 10.27 8.46
N ARG A 75 -3.44 10.35 9.15
CA ARG A 75 -3.29 11.25 10.30
C ARG A 75 -3.45 12.71 9.91
N LYS A 76 -2.92 13.10 8.74
CA LYS A 76 -3.00 14.49 8.25
C LYS A 76 -4.37 14.82 7.66
N TYR A 77 -4.95 13.92 6.85
CA TYR A 77 -6.12 14.23 6.02
C TYR A 77 -7.39 13.46 6.37
N GLY A 78 -7.36 12.55 7.34
CA GLY A 78 -8.47 11.63 7.65
C GLY A 78 -9.75 12.30 8.16
N THR A 79 -9.67 13.57 8.57
CA THR A 79 -10.84 14.39 8.92
C THR A 79 -11.73 14.70 7.71
N LEU A 80 -11.16 14.69 6.49
CA LEU A 80 -11.87 14.94 5.24
C LEU A 80 -12.73 13.75 4.78
N ALA A 81 -12.52 12.57 5.36
CA ALA A 81 -13.29 11.37 5.02
C ALA A 81 -14.74 11.47 5.55
N THR A 82 -15.69 10.98 4.76
CA THR A 82 -17.07 10.76 5.20
C THR A 82 -17.13 9.71 6.32
N PRO A 83 -18.21 9.65 7.13
CA PRO A 83 -18.34 8.64 8.18
C PRO A 83 -18.17 7.20 7.67
N TYR A 84 -18.73 6.89 6.49
CA TYR A 84 -18.65 5.58 5.85
C TYR A 84 -17.21 5.19 5.47
N THR A 85 -16.47 6.11 4.85
CA THR A 85 -15.06 5.89 4.49
C THR A 85 -14.17 5.84 5.71
N ARG A 86 -14.46 6.64 6.74
CA ARG A 86 -13.71 6.68 7.99
C ARG A 86 -13.73 5.37 8.73
N GLU A 87 -14.87 4.68 8.75
CA GLU A 87 -14.98 3.34 9.32
C GLU A 87 -14.05 2.34 8.61
N ARG A 88 -14.07 2.33 7.27
CA ARG A 88 -13.22 1.45 6.45
C ARG A 88 -11.74 1.74 6.59
N MET A 89 -11.35 3.01 6.54
CA MET A 89 -9.96 3.41 6.75
C MET A 89 -9.50 3.02 8.16
N ARG A 90 -10.32 3.20 9.19
CA ARG A 90 -9.99 2.73 10.55
C ARG A 90 -9.81 1.21 10.61
N ALA A 91 -10.68 0.44 9.96
CA ALA A 91 -10.53 -1.01 9.89
C ALA A 91 -9.23 -1.41 9.18
N ALA A 92 -8.90 -0.77 8.06
CA ALA A 92 -7.67 -1.01 7.32
C ALA A 92 -6.41 -0.65 8.13
N LEU A 93 -6.41 0.49 8.83
CA LEU A 93 -5.29 0.92 9.68
C LEU A 93 -5.11 0.03 10.91
N LYS A 94 -6.22 -0.44 11.50
CA LYS A 94 -6.18 -1.43 12.57
C LYS A 94 -5.50 -2.72 12.09
N GLU A 95 -5.76 -3.12 10.86
CA GLU A 95 -5.15 -4.30 10.26
C GLU A 95 -3.66 -4.10 9.92
N ILE A 96 -3.25 -2.93 9.42
CA ILE A 96 -1.84 -2.53 9.25
C ILE A 96 -1.09 -2.65 10.58
N SER A 97 -1.66 -2.08 11.64
CA SER A 97 -1.11 -2.13 13.00
C SER A 97 -1.03 -3.56 13.54
N ARG A 98 -2.10 -4.35 13.39
CA ARG A 98 -2.16 -5.75 13.83
C ARG A 98 -1.11 -6.63 13.14
N ARG A 99 -0.78 -6.32 11.89
CA ARG A 99 0.26 -7.01 11.10
C ARG A 99 1.68 -6.54 11.43
N GLY A 100 1.85 -5.55 12.30
CA GLY A 100 3.16 -5.08 12.76
C GLY A 100 3.97 -4.35 11.69
N MET A 101 3.34 -3.78 10.66
CA MET A 101 4.05 -3.18 9.52
C MET A 101 4.91 -1.98 9.93
N THR A 102 4.42 -1.14 10.84
CA THR A 102 5.16 0.04 11.33
C THR A 102 6.41 -0.38 12.10
N ASP A 103 6.31 -1.44 12.90
CA ASP A 103 7.45 -2.02 13.61
C ASP A 103 8.46 -2.65 12.65
N LEU A 104 7.98 -3.40 11.65
CA LEU A 104 8.81 -3.98 10.61
C LEU A 104 9.56 -2.89 9.83
N ARG A 105 8.88 -1.81 9.44
CA ARG A 105 9.51 -0.64 8.79
C ARG A 105 10.64 -0.07 9.63
N ASN A 106 10.42 0.11 10.94
CA ASN A 106 11.40 0.70 11.84
C ASN A 106 12.57 -0.23 12.16
N LYS A 107 12.35 -1.55 12.21
CA LYS A 107 13.37 -2.53 12.61
C LYS A 107 14.25 -3.02 11.47
N SER A 108 13.71 -3.14 10.25
CA SER A 108 14.44 -3.79 9.15
C SER A 108 14.51 -2.99 7.86
N VAL A 109 13.51 -2.15 7.56
CA VAL A 109 13.45 -1.47 6.26
C VAL A 109 14.14 -0.10 6.30
N ALA A 110 14.01 0.65 7.40
CA ALA A 110 14.54 2.01 7.50
C ALA A 110 15.88 2.10 8.25
N HIS A 111 16.22 1.12 9.08
CA HIS A 111 17.38 1.18 9.97
C HIS A 111 18.12 -0.15 10.01
N ILE A 112 19.45 -0.08 9.99
CA ILE A 112 20.32 -1.25 10.17
C ILE A 112 20.26 -1.74 11.62
N LEU A 113 20.19 -0.83 12.58
CA LEU A 113 20.09 -1.12 14.00
C LEU A 113 18.64 -0.96 14.47
N ASP A 114 18.10 -1.97 15.15
CA ASP A 114 16.82 -1.85 15.85
C ASP A 114 16.97 -0.81 16.96
N ARG A 115 16.18 0.26 16.90
CA ARG A 115 16.21 1.37 17.86
C ARG A 115 15.98 0.94 19.30
N ASN A 116 15.26 -0.16 19.53
CA ASN A 116 14.96 -0.66 20.87
C ASN A 116 16.11 -1.46 21.47
N THR A 117 16.84 -2.22 20.64
CA THR A 117 17.88 -3.14 21.12
C THR A 117 19.30 -2.64 20.85
N GLY A 118 19.47 -1.64 19.97
CA GLY A 118 20.75 -1.15 19.49
C GLY A 118 21.53 -2.16 18.63
N LYS A 119 20.90 -3.28 18.25
CA LYS A 119 21.54 -4.39 17.54
C LYS A 119 21.02 -4.51 16.09
N PRO A 120 21.84 -5.05 15.18
CA PRO A 120 21.35 -5.39 13.84
C PRO A 120 20.23 -6.42 13.89
N THR A 121 19.24 -6.25 13.02
CA THR A 121 18.17 -7.24 12.83
C THR A 121 18.71 -8.41 12.00
N THR A 122 18.59 -9.62 12.52
CA THR A 122 19.05 -10.85 11.85
C THR A 122 18.08 -11.30 10.74
N PRO A 123 18.53 -12.10 9.75
CA PRO A 123 17.63 -12.63 8.71
C PRO A 123 16.43 -13.41 9.27
N ALA A 124 16.61 -14.20 10.33
CA ALA A 124 15.53 -14.95 10.98
C ALA A 124 14.47 -14.01 11.61
N GLN A 125 14.89 -12.88 12.20
CA GLN A 125 13.96 -11.89 12.72
C GLN A 125 13.17 -11.19 11.62
N ILE A 126 13.80 -10.94 10.46
CA ILE A 126 13.11 -10.40 9.28
C ILE A 126 12.07 -11.39 8.74
N GLU A 127 12.44 -12.67 8.66
CA GLU A 127 11.52 -13.75 8.24
C GLU A 127 10.31 -13.85 9.17
N GLU A 128 10.53 -13.84 10.50
CA GLU A 128 9.43 -13.89 11.46
C GLU A 128 8.54 -12.64 11.36
N ALA A 129 9.12 -11.47 11.09
CA ALA A 129 8.34 -10.26 10.90
C ALA A 129 7.52 -10.28 9.58
N PHE A 130 8.06 -10.82 8.48
CA PHE A 130 7.27 -11.06 7.27
C PHE A 130 6.18 -12.12 7.48
N LYS A 131 6.46 -13.16 8.26
CA LYS A 131 5.47 -14.17 8.65
C LYS A 131 4.36 -13.56 9.51
N MET A 132 4.69 -12.67 10.44
CA MET A 132 3.71 -11.91 11.23
C MET A 132 2.85 -11.02 10.35
N MET A 133 3.47 -10.29 9.41
CA MET A 133 2.78 -9.41 8.48
C MET A 133 1.79 -10.17 7.57
N THR A 134 2.23 -11.32 7.04
CA THR A 134 1.40 -12.18 6.18
C THR A 134 0.49 -13.12 6.98
N GLN A 135 0.72 -13.24 8.29
CA GLN A 135 0.07 -14.21 9.19
C GLN A 135 0.29 -15.66 8.75
N GLY A 136 1.44 -15.92 8.13
CA GLY A 136 1.76 -17.19 7.51
C GLY A 136 1.00 -17.47 6.21
N ASN A 137 0.17 -16.53 5.71
CA ASN A 137 -0.58 -16.69 4.47
C ASN A 137 -0.40 -15.47 3.56
N ALA A 138 0.63 -15.54 2.71
CA ALA A 138 0.96 -14.51 1.73
C ALA A 138 -0.20 -14.20 0.76
N LEU A 139 -0.92 -15.21 0.30
CA LEU A 139 -2.04 -15.03 -0.64
C LEU A 139 -3.20 -14.27 0.00
N ALA A 140 -3.58 -14.64 1.23
CA ALA A 140 -4.61 -13.91 1.97
C ALA A 140 -4.19 -12.46 2.27
N PHE A 141 -2.90 -12.22 2.49
CA PHE A 141 -2.35 -10.88 2.63
C PHE A 141 -2.47 -10.06 1.33
N ILE A 142 -2.11 -10.65 0.18
CA ILE A 142 -2.26 -10.03 -1.13
C ILE A 142 -3.74 -9.71 -1.42
N HIS A 143 -4.64 -10.65 -1.17
CA HIS A 143 -6.08 -10.46 -1.35
C HIS A 143 -6.65 -9.34 -0.46
N TRP A 144 -6.13 -9.19 0.75
CA TRP A 144 -6.50 -8.08 1.64
C TRP A 144 -6.01 -6.72 1.10
N LEU A 145 -4.83 -6.67 0.47
CA LEU A 145 -4.33 -5.44 -0.16
C LEU A 145 -5.18 -5.05 -1.37
N ARG A 146 -5.53 -6.03 -2.21
CA ARG A 146 -6.40 -5.92 -3.38
C ARG A 146 -7.00 -7.29 -3.70
N HIS A 147 -8.30 -7.33 -3.94
CA HIS A 147 -8.96 -8.52 -4.45
C HIS A 147 -8.95 -8.43 -5.99
N PRO A 148 -8.42 -9.44 -6.71
CA PRO A 148 -8.32 -9.38 -8.16
C PRO A 148 -9.70 -9.34 -8.84
N ASP A 149 -10.66 -10.09 -8.30
CA ASP A 149 -11.93 -10.37 -8.98
C ASP A 149 -13.16 -9.71 -8.35
N ASP A 150 -13.01 -9.04 -7.20
CA ASP A 150 -14.14 -8.43 -6.49
C ASP A 150 -13.84 -6.96 -6.17
N PRO A 151 -14.35 -6.00 -6.98
CA PRO A 151 -14.17 -4.58 -6.71
C PRO A 151 -14.91 -4.11 -5.45
N LYS A 152 -15.79 -4.93 -4.87
CA LYS A 152 -16.53 -4.66 -3.63
C LYS A 152 -15.87 -5.28 -2.40
N ALA A 153 -14.84 -6.09 -2.56
CA ALA A 153 -14.11 -6.65 -1.43
C ALA A 153 -13.53 -5.53 -0.55
N GLU A 154 -13.66 -5.71 0.77
CA GLU A 154 -13.14 -4.78 1.77
C GLU A 154 -11.61 -4.91 1.85
N THR A 155 -10.93 -4.17 0.97
CA THR A 155 -9.47 -4.19 0.79
C THR A 155 -8.84 -2.84 1.12
N LEU A 156 -7.53 -2.83 1.40
CA LEU A 156 -6.80 -1.59 1.63
C LEU A 156 -6.90 -0.63 0.44
N SER A 157 -6.68 -1.14 -0.77
CA SER A 157 -6.80 -0.34 -2.01
C SER A 157 -8.20 0.23 -2.19
N ARG A 158 -9.26 -0.50 -1.81
CA ARG A 158 -10.64 0.00 -1.88
C ARG A 158 -10.89 1.13 -0.89
N ALA A 159 -10.42 0.98 0.36
CA ALA A 159 -10.54 2.03 1.38
C ALA A 159 -9.85 3.32 0.93
N LEU A 160 -8.66 3.22 0.32
CA LEU A 160 -7.94 4.36 -0.24
C LEU A 160 -8.68 5.04 -1.40
N ARG A 161 -9.28 4.26 -2.31
CA ARG A 161 -10.08 4.82 -3.41
C ARG A 161 -11.30 5.60 -2.91
N LEU A 162 -11.98 5.08 -1.89
CA LEU A 162 -13.09 5.78 -1.24
C LEU A 162 -12.58 7.08 -0.59
N PHE A 163 -11.47 7.01 0.14
CA PHE A 163 -10.88 8.18 0.78
C PHE A 163 -10.47 9.26 -0.23
N ARG A 164 -9.87 8.86 -1.34
CA ARG A 164 -9.55 9.77 -2.44
C ARG A 164 -10.81 10.41 -3.03
N ALA A 165 -11.87 9.64 -3.26
CA ALA A 165 -13.13 10.13 -3.81
C ALA A 165 -13.78 11.16 -2.87
N ASP A 166 -13.75 10.92 -1.56
CA ASP A 166 -14.26 11.87 -0.56
C ASP A 166 -13.51 13.22 -0.62
N ILE A 167 -12.17 13.19 -0.74
CA ILE A 167 -11.38 14.43 -0.86
C ILE A 167 -11.70 15.14 -2.18
N MET A 168 -11.77 14.42 -3.31
CA MET A 168 -12.12 15.02 -4.60
C MET A 168 -13.51 15.66 -4.59
N GLN A 169 -14.48 15.02 -3.92
CA GLN A 169 -15.83 15.59 -3.77
C GLN A 169 -15.82 16.84 -2.89
N ALA A 170 -15.02 16.83 -1.83
CA ALA A 170 -14.84 17.99 -0.96
C ALA A 170 -14.07 19.13 -1.63
N PHE A 171 -13.22 18.86 -2.63
CA PHE A 171 -12.38 19.84 -3.33
C PHE A 171 -12.44 19.65 -4.85
N PRO A 172 -13.54 20.05 -5.51
CA PRO A 172 -13.77 19.75 -6.93
C PRO A 172 -12.80 20.45 -7.90
N LYS A 173 -12.07 21.47 -7.44
CA LYS A 173 -11.02 22.15 -8.23
C LYS A 173 -9.65 21.50 -8.10
N ALA A 174 -9.43 20.68 -7.08
CA ALA A 174 -8.17 19.96 -6.92
C ALA A 174 -8.05 18.98 -8.09
N SER A 175 -6.98 19.14 -8.87
CA SER A 175 -6.81 18.40 -10.12
C SER A 175 -5.96 17.16 -9.91
N ILE A 176 -6.09 16.19 -10.82
CA ILE A 176 -5.21 15.03 -10.83
C ILE A 176 -4.01 15.37 -11.71
N THR A 177 -2.91 15.75 -11.09
CA THR A 177 -1.60 15.86 -11.72
C THR A 177 -0.88 14.51 -11.64
N MET A 178 -1.49 13.45 -12.18
CA MET A 178 -0.78 12.18 -12.31
C MET A 178 0.23 12.29 -13.47
N PRO A 179 1.51 11.92 -13.29
CA PRO A 179 2.26 11.42 -14.42
C PRO A 179 1.51 10.21 -14.95
N VAL A 180 1.25 10.16 -16.26
CA VAL A 180 0.59 9.01 -16.91
C VAL A 180 1.38 7.76 -16.55
N SER A 181 0.83 6.94 -15.67
CA SER A 181 1.39 5.64 -15.34
C SER A 181 1.24 4.76 -16.57
N THR A 182 2.30 4.62 -17.35
CA THR A 182 2.36 3.79 -18.56
C THR A 182 2.49 2.29 -18.24
N TYR A 183 1.99 1.83 -17.09
CA TYR A 183 1.76 0.39 -16.88
C TYR A 183 0.54 -0.01 -17.74
N GLY A 184 0.80 -0.05 -19.05
CA GLY A 184 -0.18 -0.25 -20.08
C GLY A 184 -0.80 -1.63 -19.95
N THR A 185 -2.09 -1.68 -20.23
CA THR A 185 -2.71 -2.76 -20.97
C THR A 185 -1.96 -2.93 -22.30
N ALA A 186 -0.86 -3.65 -22.31
CA ALA A 186 -0.18 -4.10 -23.51
C ALA A 186 0.00 -5.63 -23.43
N ALA A 187 -1.12 -6.34 -23.62
CA ALA A 187 -1.06 -7.58 -24.38
C ALA A 187 -0.77 -7.17 -25.82
N GLY A 188 0.49 -7.20 -26.21
CA GLY A 188 0.94 -6.76 -27.53
C GLY A 188 2.44 -6.92 -27.63
N ASP A 189 2.85 -8.14 -27.99
CA ASP A 189 4.07 -8.53 -28.70
C ASP A 189 5.33 -7.71 -28.39
N VAL A 190 6.05 -8.16 -27.36
CA VAL A 190 7.51 -7.95 -27.31
C VAL A 190 8.14 -9.29 -27.72
N GLU A 191 8.48 -9.40 -29.00
CA GLU A 191 9.38 -10.45 -29.49
C GLU A 191 10.76 -10.22 -28.87
N PHE A 192 11.30 -11.26 -28.22
CA PHE A 192 12.71 -11.37 -27.84
C PHE A 192 13.45 -12.26 -28.86
#